data_AF-A0A7J7FPA5-F1
#
_entry.id   AF-A0A7J7FPA5-F1
#
_cell.length_a   1.000
_cell.length_b   1.000
_cell.length_c   1.000
_cell.angle_alpha   90.00
_cell.angle_beta   90.00
_cell.angle_gamma   90.00
#
_symmetry.space_group_name_H-M   'P 1'
#
loop_
_entity.id
_entity.type
_entity.pdbx_description
1 polymer ?
#
loop_
_entity_poly.entity_id
_entity_poly.type
_entity_poly.pdbx_seq_one_letter_code
_entity_poly.pdbx_strand_id
1 'polypeptide(L)'
;MKRGGQVIYSGPLGRNSRKIIEYFEAIPGIPKIKEKYNPATWMLEASSVVAEVRFGIDFAKHYKSSSLHQRNKALVKELSVPPLGTKDLYFTSQFSQPNLGQFQYCLWKLWLTYWRSPDYNLVRMFFTLACGPYGWINFLAGWQKTSIGNKTQKDNTGDLTTIIGAMYAAVLFVGINNCQTVQPVVAIERTVFYREKAAGMYSALPYAMAQCILWWASNGQCINSFGSFLYYISFLYFTYYGMMTVSITPNHQVASILAATFYALFNLFSGFFIPRPKIPKWWIWYYWICQLAWIVYGLIVSQYGDVTDPITVPEMKNSTTVQWYVKNNFGYEPNFIGPVAGVLVGFAVFFAFMYAYYYIKTLNFQMR
;
A
#
# COMPACT_ATOMS: atom_id res chain seq x y z
N MET A 1 16.16 -35.58 -5.03
CA MET A 1 15.22 -35.91 -3.93
C MET A 1 13.95 -36.47 -4.55
N LYS A 2 13.30 -37.42 -3.88
CA LYS A 2 12.00 -37.96 -4.27
C LYS A 2 10.88 -36.97 -3.90
N ARG A 3 9.73 -37.11 -4.57
CA ARG A 3 8.50 -36.38 -4.22
C ARG A 3 8.17 -36.64 -2.73
N GLY A 4 7.97 -35.58 -1.96
CA GLY A 4 7.86 -35.65 -0.49
C GLY A 4 9.14 -35.31 0.28
N GLY A 5 10.18 -34.80 -0.39
CA GLY A 5 11.37 -34.24 0.27
C GLY A 5 12.38 -35.28 0.77
N GLN A 6 12.25 -36.53 0.35
CA GLN A 6 13.15 -37.60 0.78
C GLN A 6 14.41 -37.66 -0.09
N VAL A 7 15.56 -37.86 0.54
CA VAL A 7 16.86 -37.97 -0.15
C VAL A 7 17.04 -39.39 -0.71
N ILE A 8 17.39 -39.47 -1.99
CA ILE A 8 17.66 -40.73 -2.71
C ILE A 8 19.15 -40.93 -3.02
N TYR A 9 19.89 -39.83 -3.10
CA TYR A 9 21.33 -39.78 -3.29
C TYR A 9 21.82 -38.44 -2.75
N SER A 10 22.92 -38.46 -1.99
CA SER A 10 23.67 -37.27 -1.63
C SER A 10 25.13 -37.67 -1.51
N GLY A 11 25.97 -37.11 -2.37
CA GLY A 11 27.37 -37.50 -2.51
C GLY A 11 28.02 -36.80 -3.71
N PRO A 12 29.33 -36.93 -3.86
CA PRO A 12 30.06 -36.32 -4.97
C PRO A 12 29.64 -36.97 -6.30
N LEU A 13 29.53 -36.18 -7.36
CA LEU A 13 29.23 -36.69 -8.71
C LEU A 13 30.40 -37.49 -9.30
N GLY A 14 31.63 -37.10 -8.96
CA GLY A 14 32.85 -37.65 -9.58
C GLY A 14 33.08 -37.13 -11.01
N ARG A 15 34.23 -37.49 -11.60
CA ARG A 15 34.55 -37.11 -12.99
C ARG A 15 33.53 -37.75 -13.94
N ASN A 16 32.95 -36.95 -14.83
CA ASN A 16 31.88 -37.37 -15.75
C ASN A 16 30.69 -38.07 -15.06
N SER A 17 30.32 -37.65 -13.84
CA SER A 17 29.21 -38.23 -13.08
C SER A 17 29.36 -39.73 -12.76
N ARG A 18 30.59 -40.26 -12.79
CA ARG A 18 30.84 -41.69 -12.64
C ARG A 18 30.33 -42.26 -11.31
N LYS A 19 30.48 -41.55 -10.19
CA LYS A 19 30.09 -42.06 -8.87
C LYS A 19 28.58 -42.18 -8.69
N ILE A 20 27.82 -41.26 -9.28
CA ILE A 20 26.36 -41.33 -9.24
C ILE A 20 25.83 -42.41 -10.17
N ILE A 21 26.46 -42.60 -11.34
CA ILE A 21 26.13 -43.71 -12.26
C ILE A 21 26.41 -45.05 -11.57
N GLU A 22 27.61 -45.24 -11.01
CA GLU A 22 27.98 -46.46 -10.28
C GLU A 22 27.01 -46.76 -9.12
N TYR A 23 26.55 -45.73 -8.39
CA TYR A 23 25.59 -45.90 -7.31
C TYR A 23 24.23 -46.43 -7.78
N PHE A 24 23.66 -45.84 -8.84
CA PHE A 24 22.37 -46.29 -9.37
C PHE A 24 22.49 -47.61 -10.15
N GLU A 25 23.58 -47.83 -10.89
CA GLU A 25 23.83 -49.11 -11.58
C GLU A 25 24.07 -50.28 -10.61
N ALA A 26 24.54 -50.02 -9.38
CA ALA A 26 24.65 -51.04 -8.34
C ALA A 26 23.28 -51.54 -7.84
N ILE A 27 22.19 -50.81 -8.10
CA ILE A 27 20.84 -51.22 -7.70
C ILE A 27 20.31 -52.23 -8.74
N PRO A 28 19.90 -53.43 -8.31
CA PRO A 28 19.40 -54.45 -9.22
C PRO A 28 18.16 -53.95 -9.98
N GLY A 29 18.19 -54.11 -11.30
CA GLY A 29 17.08 -53.75 -12.20
C GLY A 29 17.25 -52.42 -12.95
N ILE A 30 18.14 -51.52 -12.52
CA ILE A 30 18.34 -50.24 -13.21
C ILE A 30 19.11 -50.45 -14.52
N PRO A 31 18.61 -49.97 -15.67
CA PRO A 31 19.32 -50.09 -16.94
C PRO A 31 20.59 -49.24 -16.94
N LYS A 32 21.70 -49.81 -17.40
CA LYS A 32 22.96 -49.07 -17.58
C LYS A 32 22.77 -47.85 -18.48
N ILE A 33 23.55 -46.81 -18.22
CA ILE A 33 23.49 -45.60 -19.02
C ILE A 33 23.95 -45.89 -20.46
N LYS A 34 23.21 -45.36 -21.45
CA LYS A 34 23.59 -45.48 -22.86
C LYS A 34 24.78 -44.58 -23.16
N GLU A 35 25.63 -45.01 -24.08
CA GLU A 35 26.77 -44.20 -24.52
C GLU A 35 26.29 -42.85 -25.10
N LYS A 36 26.99 -41.76 -24.75
CA LYS A 36 26.63 -40.37 -25.10
C LYS A 36 25.29 -39.85 -24.53
N TYR A 37 24.67 -40.58 -23.60
CA TYR A 37 23.45 -40.11 -22.94
C TYR A 37 23.75 -39.20 -21.75
N ASN A 38 22.93 -38.18 -21.51
CA ASN A 38 23.13 -37.23 -20.41
C ASN A 38 22.89 -37.92 -19.04
N PRO A 39 23.91 -38.00 -18.16
CA PRO A 39 23.78 -38.64 -16.85
C PRO A 39 22.69 -38.03 -15.95
N ALA A 40 22.45 -36.73 -16.06
CA ALA A 40 21.43 -36.07 -15.25
C ALA A 40 20.02 -36.52 -15.65
N THR A 41 19.75 -36.61 -16.97
CA THR A 41 18.48 -37.10 -17.49
C THR A 41 18.27 -38.57 -17.15
N TRP A 42 19.31 -39.40 -17.35
CA TRP A 42 19.24 -40.83 -17.02
C TRP A 42 18.96 -41.06 -15.53
N MET A 43 19.60 -40.31 -14.65
CA MET A 43 19.37 -40.39 -13.21
C MET A 43 17.91 -40.03 -12.85
N LEU A 44 17.31 -39.03 -13.49
CA LEU A 44 15.91 -38.65 -13.25
C LEU A 44 14.93 -39.74 -13.74
N GLU A 45 15.23 -40.38 -14.87
CA GLU A 45 14.43 -41.50 -15.39
C GLU A 45 14.55 -42.75 -14.50
N ALA A 46 15.79 -43.09 -14.11
CA ALA A 46 16.10 -44.23 -13.25
C ALA A 46 15.52 -44.09 -11.84
N SER A 47 15.41 -42.85 -11.32
CA SER A 47 14.85 -42.56 -10.00
C SER A 47 13.40 -42.06 -10.03
N SER A 48 12.71 -42.20 -11.16
CA SER A 48 11.32 -41.80 -11.32
C SER A 48 10.37 -42.69 -10.51
N VAL A 49 9.18 -42.17 -10.20
CA VAL A 49 8.12 -42.94 -9.49
C VAL A 49 7.71 -44.19 -10.29
N VAL A 50 7.70 -44.08 -11.62
CA VAL A 50 7.41 -45.22 -12.50
C VAL A 50 8.48 -46.30 -12.38
N ALA A 51 9.76 -45.90 -12.29
CA ALA A 51 10.86 -46.82 -12.06
C ALA A 51 10.76 -47.49 -10.68
N GLU A 52 10.44 -46.75 -9.62
CA GLU A 52 10.26 -47.32 -8.27
C GLU A 52 9.20 -48.41 -8.23
N VAL A 53 8.04 -48.19 -8.86
CA VAL A 53 6.95 -49.17 -8.93
C VAL A 53 7.38 -50.37 -9.77
N ARG A 54 8.04 -50.13 -10.92
CA ARG A 54 8.50 -51.19 -11.83
C ARG A 54 9.50 -52.12 -11.15
N PHE A 55 10.40 -51.57 -10.34
CA PHE A 55 11.46 -52.33 -9.67
C PHE A 55 11.07 -52.78 -8.25
N GLY A 56 9.93 -52.31 -7.72
CA GLY A 56 9.49 -52.62 -6.36
C GLY A 56 10.44 -52.08 -5.27
N ILE A 57 11.25 -51.06 -5.59
CA ILE A 57 12.29 -50.51 -4.71
C ILE A 57 11.91 -49.10 -4.27
N ASP A 58 12.02 -48.83 -2.97
CA ASP A 58 11.94 -47.48 -2.44
C ASP A 58 13.36 -46.90 -2.32
N PHE A 59 13.73 -46.00 -3.25
CA PHE A 59 15.08 -45.43 -3.31
C PHE A 59 15.46 -44.67 -2.04
N ALA A 60 14.49 -44.10 -1.32
CA ALA A 60 14.74 -43.40 -0.08
C ALA A 60 15.15 -44.37 1.05
N LYS A 61 14.51 -45.54 1.14
CA LYS A 61 14.90 -46.60 2.09
C LYS A 61 16.26 -47.19 1.72
N HIS A 62 16.48 -47.46 0.42
CA HIS A 62 17.75 -47.97 -0.07
C HIS A 62 18.91 -47.01 0.24
N TYR A 63 18.71 -45.70 0.05
CA TYR A 63 19.69 -44.70 0.43
C TYR A 63 20.00 -44.73 1.93
N LYS A 64 18.99 -44.81 2.80
CA LYS A 64 19.19 -44.88 4.26
C LYS A 64 20.00 -46.10 4.69
N SER A 65 19.84 -47.25 4.03
CA SER A 65 20.64 -48.46 4.30
C SER A 65 22.02 -48.45 3.63
N SER A 66 22.28 -47.55 2.69
CA SER A 66 23.53 -47.52 1.94
C SER A 66 24.72 -47.07 2.80
N SER A 67 25.91 -47.56 2.44
CA SER A 67 27.18 -47.11 3.02
C SER A 67 27.43 -45.61 2.80
N LEU A 68 26.90 -45.04 1.72
CA LEU A 68 26.98 -43.61 1.43
C LEU A 68 26.24 -42.77 2.48
N HIS A 69 25.05 -43.19 2.91
CA HIS A 69 24.32 -42.51 3.97
C HIS A 69 25.05 -42.62 5.32
N GLN A 70 25.58 -43.80 5.65
CA GLN A 70 26.38 -44.00 6.87
C GLN A 70 27.62 -43.10 6.90
N ARG A 71 28.35 -43.02 5.77
CA ARG A 71 29.52 -42.15 5.62
C ARG A 71 29.15 -40.68 5.77
N ASN A 72 28.07 -40.23 5.13
CA ASN A 72 27.61 -38.84 5.26
C ASN A 72 27.18 -38.52 6.69
N LYS A 73 26.52 -39.45 7.38
CA LYS A 73 26.11 -39.28 8.78
C LYS A 73 27.33 -39.20 9.71
N ALA A 74 28.36 -40.02 9.46
CA ALA A 74 29.63 -39.95 10.19
C ALA A 74 30.33 -38.61 9.94
N LEU A 75 30.40 -38.16 8.69
CA LEU A 75 31.00 -36.87 8.32
C LEU A 75 30.25 -35.68 8.96
N VAL A 76 28.92 -35.70 8.97
CA VAL A 76 28.11 -34.67 9.65
C VAL A 76 28.38 -34.69 11.15
N LYS A 77 28.52 -35.87 11.78
CA LYS A 77 28.84 -35.98 13.21
C LYS A 77 30.24 -35.43 13.51
N GLU A 78 31.21 -35.72 12.66
CA GLU A 78 32.57 -35.19 12.77
C GLU A 78 32.58 -33.66 12.65
N LEU A 79 31.93 -33.11 11.61
CA LEU A 79 31.87 -31.67 11.36
C LEU A 79 30.95 -30.90 12.33
N SER A 80 30.06 -31.60 13.04
CA SER A 80 29.21 -30.97 14.06
C SER A 80 29.96 -30.62 15.35
N VAL A 81 31.13 -31.22 15.59
CA VAL A 81 31.96 -30.91 16.75
C VAL A 81 33.02 -29.89 16.32
N PRO A 82 32.98 -28.66 16.84
CA PRO A 82 33.97 -27.65 16.50
C PRO A 82 35.37 -28.08 17.01
N PRO A 83 36.45 -27.80 16.27
CA PRO A 83 37.81 -28.04 16.74
C PRO A 83 38.10 -27.31 18.05
N LEU A 84 38.94 -27.91 18.91
CA LEU A 84 39.33 -27.30 20.18
C LEU A 84 39.98 -25.92 19.95
N GLY A 85 39.41 -24.87 20.56
CA GLY A 85 39.88 -23.49 20.44
C GLY A 85 39.14 -22.61 19.42
N THR A 86 38.18 -23.15 18.66
CA THR A 86 37.32 -22.32 17.80
C THR A 86 36.18 -21.69 18.59
N LYS A 87 35.90 -20.41 18.32
CA LYS A 87 34.73 -19.70 18.87
C LYS A 87 33.60 -19.75 17.85
N ASP A 88 32.36 -19.81 18.34
CA ASP A 88 31.18 -19.74 17.48
C ASP A 88 31.14 -18.42 16.70
N LEU A 89 30.67 -18.49 15.45
CA LEU A 89 30.43 -17.29 14.64
C LEU A 89 29.31 -16.47 15.29
N TYR A 90 29.68 -15.33 15.88
CA TYR A 90 28.73 -14.38 16.44
C TYR A 90 28.68 -13.12 15.58
N PHE A 91 27.50 -12.80 15.07
CA PHE A 91 27.22 -11.53 14.41
C PHE A 91 26.58 -10.58 15.42
N THR A 92 27.11 -9.36 15.53
CA THR A 92 26.63 -8.35 16.48
C THR A 92 25.25 -7.79 16.14
N SER A 93 24.87 -7.83 14.86
CA SER A 93 23.57 -7.35 14.37
C SER A 93 23.01 -8.30 13.31
N GLN A 94 21.68 -8.39 13.27
CA GLN A 94 20.97 -9.14 12.23
C GLN A 94 21.15 -8.51 10.84
N PHE A 95 21.35 -7.20 10.76
CA PHE A 95 21.50 -6.43 9.53
C PHE A 95 22.88 -5.76 9.44
N SER A 96 23.39 -5.58 8.22
CA SER A 96 24.72 -5.00 7.97
C SER A 96 24.82 -3.49 8.26
N GLN A 97 23.69 -2.78 8.31
CA GLN A 97 23.61 -1.33 8.50
C GLN A 97 22.61 -0.98 9.62
N PRO A 98 22.80 0.13 10.35
CA PRO A 98 21.84 0.60 11.35
C PRO A 98 20.51 1.03 10.70
N ASN A 99 19.45 1.15 11.51
CA ASN A 99 18.10 1.48 11.04
C ASN A 99 18.02 2.77 10.20
N LEU A 100 18.82 3.79 10.55
CA LEU A 100 18.88 5.05 9.80
C LEU A 100 19.51 4.87 8.41
N GLY A 101 20.58 4.07 8.30
CA GLY A 101 21.20 3.74 7.02
C GLY A 101 20.23 2.95 6.14
N GLN A 102 19.54 1.95 6.71
CA GLN A 102 18.50 1.20 6.00
C GLN A 102 17.39 2.12 5.47
N PHE A 103 16.94 3.07 6.30
CA PHE A 103 15.91 4.04 5.92
C PHE A 103 16.37 4.92 4.74
N GLN A 104 17.60 5.45 4.78
CA GLN A 104 18.16 6.27 3.70
C GLN A 104 18.24 5.50 2.38
N TYR A 105 18.72 4.25 2.40
CA TYR A 105 18.78 3.42 1.20
C TYR A 105 17.39 3.03 0.68
N CYS A 106 16.45 2.73 1.58
CA CYS A 106 15.05 2.46 1.19
C CYS A 106 14.43 3.70 0.55
N LEU A 107 14.64 4.89 1.12
CA LEU A 107 14.13 6.14 0.58
C LEU A 107 14.74 6.44 -0.79
N TRP A 108 16.06 6.26 -0.94
CA TRP A 108 16.74 6.43 -2.23
C TRP A 108 16.19 5.48 -3.29
N LYS A 109 16.02 4.19 -2.96
CA LYS A 109 15.42 3.19 -3.85
C LYS A 109 14.02 3.60 -4.27
N LEU A 110 13.16 3.91 -3.29
CA LEU A 110 11.76 4.26 -3.52
C LEU A 110 11.61 5.56 -4.33
N TRP A 111 12.47 6.55 -4.07
CA TRP A 111 12.52 7.79 -4.83
C TRP A 111 12.89 7.53 -6.29
N LEU A 112 13.91 6.71 -6.53
CA LEU A 112 14.34 6.34 -7.87
C LEU A 112 13.24 5.55 -8.61
N THR A 113 12.59 4.59 -7.95
CA THR A 113 11.47 3.83 -8.52
C THR A 113 10.32 4.76 -8.90
N TYR A 114 9.95 5.69 -8.01
CA TYR A 114 8.88 6.66 -8.26
C TYR A 114 9.12 7.48 -9.52
N TRP A 115 10.31 8.06 -9.68
CA TRP A 115 10.64 8.86 -10.87
C TRP A 115 10.80 8.03 -12.14
N ARG A 116 11.16 6.75 -12.02
CA ARG A 116 11.29 5.80 -13.15
C ARG A 116 9.99 5.10 -13.53
N SER A 117 8.88 5.41 -12.87
CA SER A 117 7.54 4.91 -13.22
C SER A 117 6.69 6.02 -13.88
N PRO A 118 6.97 6.37 -15.16
CA PRO A 118 6.24 7.42 -15.85
C PRO A 118 4.75 7.09 -15.99
N ASP A 119 4.38 5.82 -16.20
CA ASP A 119 2.97 5.41 -16.35
C ASP A 119 2.12 5.84 -15.15
N TYR A 120 2.65 5.64 -13.93
CA TYR A 120 1.99 6.05 -12.70
C TYR A 120 1.87 7.58 -12.60
N ASN A 121 2.99 8.29 -12.83
CA ASN A 121 3.04 9.74 -12.70
C ASN A 121 2.18 10.45 -13.76
N LEU A 122 2.16 9.95 -14.99
CA LEU A 122 1.35 10.47 -16.09
C LEU A 122 -0.14 10.32 -15.83
N VAL A 123 -0.58 9.16 -15.35
CA VAL A 123 -2.00 8.94 -14.98
C VAL A 123 -2.42 9.92 -13.88
N ARG A 124 -1.57 10.12 -12.87
CA ARG A 124 -1.84 11.05 -11.77
C ARG A 124 -1.86 12.51 -12.24
N MET A 125 -0.92 12.91 -13.09
CA MET A 125 -0.90 14.24 -13.71
C MET A 125 -2.14 14.44 -14.59
N PHE A 126 -2.51 13.45 -15.40
CA PHE A 126 -3.71 13.51 -16.24
C PHE A 126 -4.99 13.66 -15.42
N PHE A 127 -5.21 12.84 -14.38
CA PHE A 127 -6.40 12.99 -13.53
C PHE A 127 -6.40 14.33 -12.79
N THR A 128 -5.24 14.78 -12.32
CA THR A 128 -5.13 16.09 -11.65
C THR A 128 -5.35 17.24 -12.63
N LEU A 129 -4.90 17.14 -13.87
CA LEU A 129 -5.09 18.13 -14.94
C LEU A 129 -6.45 18.03 -15.62
N ALA A 130 -7.17 16.91 -15.50
CA ALA A 130 -8.55 16.77 -16.00
C ALA A 130 -9.55 17.27 -14.95
N CYS A 131 -9.31 16.97 -13.67
CA CYS A 131 -10.12 17.47 -12.56
C CYS A 131 -9.77 18.92 -12.19
N GLY A 132 -8.52 19.31 -12.46
CA GLY A 132 -8.00 20.66 -12.31
C GLY A 132 -8.93 21.69 -12.94
N PRO A 133 -9.15 21.71 -14.26
CA PRO A 133 -10.06 22.65 -14.92
C PRO A 133 -11.52 22.48 -14.47
N TYR A 134 -12.03 21.30 -14.12
CA TYR A 134 -13.41 21.20 -13.59
C TYR A 134 -13.57 21.86 -12.21
N GLY A 135 -12.61 21.69 -11.30
CA GLY A 135 -12.59 22.37 -10.01
C GLY A 135 -12.18 23.84 -10.13
N TRP A 136 -11.21 24.14 -11.00
CA TRP A 136 -10.58 25.45 -11.23
C TRP A 136 -11.43 26.39 -12.08
N ILE A 137 -12.19 25.90 -13.06
CA ILE A 137 -13.16 26.70 -13.84
C ILE A 137 -14.39 27.01 -12.98
N ASN A 138 -14.87 26.09 -12.14
CA ASN A 138 -15.96 26.40 -11.19
C ASN A 138 -15.47 27.32 -10.06
N PHE A 139 -14.24 27.11 -9.58
CA PHE A 139 -13.57 28.00 -8.63
C PHE A 139 -13.35 29.40 -9.21
N LEU A 140 -12.84 29.52 -10.44
CA LEU A 140 -12.69 30.81 -11.14
C LEU A 140 -14.05 31.41 -11.51
N ALA A 141 -15.06 30.64 -11.91
CA ALA A 141 -16.40 31.19 -12.18
C ALA A 141 -17.03 31.75 -10.89
N GLY A 142 -16.78 31.14 -9.73
CA GLY A 142 -17.11 31.69 -8.42
C GLY A 142 -16.26 32.92 -8.08
N TRP A 143 -14.93 32.81 -8.17
CA TRP A 143 -13.97 33.85 -7.80
C TRP A 143 -14.04 35.08 -8.71
N GLN A 144 -14.31 34.91 -9.99
CA GLN A 144 -14.50 35.96 -10.99
C GLN A 144 -15.85 36.65 -10.81
N LYS A 145 -16.90 35.95 -10.34
CA LYS A 145 -18.14 36.60 -9.86
C LYS A 145 -17.91 37.42 -8.58
N THR A 146 -16.98 37.03 -7.71
CA THR A 146 -16.63 37.79 -6.49
C THR A 146 -15.63 38.92 -6.76
N SER A 147 -14.75 38.79 -7.76
CA SER A 147 -13.69 39.75 -8.10
C SER A 147 -14.09 40.79 -9.15
N ILE A 148 -14.97 40.46 -10.09
CA ILE A 148 -15.49 41.41 -11.07
C ILE A 148 -16.80 41.96 -10.51
N GLY A 149 -16.72 43.16 -9.95
CA GLY A 149 -17.80 43.86 -9.24
C GLY A 149 -19.08 44.18 -10.04
N ASN A 150 -19.75 43.18 -10.58
CA ASN A 150 -21.15 43.30 -11.02
C ASN A 150 -22.06 42.90 -9.85
N LYS A 151 -22.20 43.84 -8.91
CA LYS A 151 -23.08 43.85 -7.73
C LYS A 151 -24.59 43.84 -8.05
N THR A 152 -25.03 43.17 -9.12
CA THR A 152 -26.40 43.29 -9.64
C THR A 152 -27.08 41.95 -9.95
N GLN A 153 -26.68 40.88 -9.26
CA GLN A 153 -27.51 39.69 -9.21
C GLN A 153 -27.58 39.21 -7.77
N LYS A 154 -28.77 39.27 -7.17
CA LYS A 154 -29.07 38.62 -5.89
C LYS A 154 -28.56 37.17 -5.99
N ASP A 155 -27.52 36.84 -5.25
CA ASP A 155 -26.97 35.50 -5.25
C ASP A 155 -28.06 34.54 -4.75
N ASN A 156 -28.52 33.71 -5.68
CA ASN A 156 -29.55 32.71 -5.45
C ASN A 156 -28.89 31.57 -4.64
N THR A 157 -29.56 31.01 -3.63
CA THR A 157 -29.02 29.87 -2.84
C THR A 157 -28.62 28.67 -3.72
N GLY A 158 -29.22 28.55 -4.91
CA GLY A 158 -28.87 27.55 -5.91
C GLY A 158 -27.42 27.67 -6.41
N ASP A 159 -26.93 28.88 -6.67
CA ASP A 159 -25.57 29.10 -7.18
C ASP A 159 -24.53 28.72 -6.12
N LEU A 160 -24.76 29.14 -4.87
CA LEU A 160 -23.88 28.79 -3.75
C LEU A 160 -23.84 27.28 -3.49
N THR A 161 -25.00 26.62 -3.51
CA THR A 161 -25.08 25.15 -3.31
C THR A 161 -24.42 24.39 -4.45
N THR A 162 -24.50 24.92 -5.68
CA THR A 162 -23.83 24.35 -6.86
C THR A 162 -22.32 24.45 -6.73
N ILE A 163 -21.77 25.59 -6.29
CA ILE A 163 -20.33 25.76 -6.09
C ILE A 163 -19.82 24.84 -4.97
N ILE A 164 -20.52 24.81 -3.83
CA ILE A 164 -20.17 23.92 -2.71
C ILE A 164 -20.23 22.44 -3.16
N GLY A 165 -21.23 22.06 -3.94
CA GLY A 165 -21.35 20.72 -4.50
C GLY A 165 -20.23 20.37 -5.49
N ALA A 166 -19.82 21.32 -6.32
CA ALA A 166 -18.68 21.14 -7.22
C ALA A 166 -17.36 20.95 -6.46
N MET A 167 -17.14 21.71 -5.38
CA MET A 167 -15.96 21.55 -4.50
C MET A 167 -15.96 20.18 -3.83
N TYR A 168 -17.10 19.76 -3.28
CA TYR A 168 -17.28 18.43 -2.69
C TYR A 168 -16.95 17.31 -3.70
N ALA A 169 -17.55 17.38 -4.89
CA ALA A 169 -17.37 16.38 -5.93
C ALA A 169 -15.91 16.31 -6.41
N ALA A 170 -15.24 17.46 -6.58
CA ALA A 170 -13.85 17.52 -7.00
C ALA A 170 -12.92 16.85 -5.99
N VAL A 171 -13.04 17.19 -4.70
CA VAL A 171 -12.21 16.62 -3.62
C VAL A 171 -12.39 15.11 -3.52
N LEU A 172 -13.64 14.66 -3.52
CA LEU A 172 -13.96 13.25 -3.41
C LEU A 172 -13.45 12.48 -4.63
N PHE A 173 -13.74 12.96 -5.84
CA PHE A 173 -13.35 12.27 -7.07
C PHE A 173 -11.83 12.16 -7.19
N VAL A 174 -11.12 13.25 -6.97
CA VAL A 174 -9.65 13.28 -7.01
C VAL A 174 -9.05 12.41 -5.90
N GLY A 175 -9.63 12.44 -4.69
CA GLY A 175 -9.23 11.60 -3.57
C GLY A 175 -9.38 10.10 -3.86
N ILE A 176 -10.53 9.69 -4.39
CA ILE A 176 -10.79 8.29 -4.78
C ILE A 176 -9.79 7.82 -5.84
N ASN A 177 -9.56 8.62 -6.89
CA ASN A 177 -8.60 8.29 -7.94
C ASN A 177 -7.16 8.20 -7.40
N ASN A 178 -6.78 9.06 -6.46
CA ASN A 178 -5.47 8.99 -5.82
C ASN A 178 -5.29 7.68 -5.04
N CYS A 179 -6.31 7.27 -4.27
CA CYS A 179 -6.29 6.00 -3.57
C CYS A 179 -6.26 4.80 -4.54
N GLN A 180 -7.08 4.79 -5.59
CA GLN A 180 -7.12 3.69 -6.56
C GLN A 180 -5.81 3.50 -7.32
N THR A 181 -5.13 4.60 -7.66
CA THR A 181 -3.86 4.53 -8.40
C THR A 181 -2.70 4.09 -7.52
N VAL A 182 -2.68 4.40 -6.22
CA VAL A 182 -1.58 3.97 -5.32
C VAL A 182 -1.67 2.48 -4.95
N GLN A 183 -2.88 1.91 -4.86
CA GLN A 183 -3.07 0.51 -4.47
C GLN A 183 -2.24 -0.51 -5.30
N PRO A 184 -2.26 -0.51 -6.64
CA PRO A 184 -1.49 -1.46 -7.44
C PRO A 184 0.02 -1.26 -7.30
N VAL A 185 0.50 -0.02 -7.19
CA VAL A 185 1.93 0.29 -7.01
C VAL A 185 2.46 -0.31 -5.71
N VAL A 186 1.74 -0.08 -4.61
CA VAL A 186 2.11 -0.63 -3.29
C VAL A 186 2.01 -2.15 -3.27
N ALA A 187 1.03 -2.73 -3.97
CA ALA A 187 0.87 -4.18 -4.05
C ALA A 187 2.05 -4.87 -4.78
N ILE A 188 2.57 -4.28 -5.86
CA ILE A 188 3.75 -4.77 -6.57
C ILE A 188 4.99 -4.66 -5.67
N GLU A 189 5.22 -3.49 -5.09
CA GLU A 189 6.36 -3.23 -4.21
C GLU A 189 6.38 -4.16 -2.98
N ARG A 190 5.22 -4.50 -2.44
CA ARG A 190 5.10 -5.48 -1.35
C ARG A 190 5.66 -6.85 -1.73
N THR A 191 5.50 -7.30 -2.97
CA THR A 191 6.05 -8.59 -3.41
C THR A 191 7.58 -8.59 -3.45
N VAL A 192 8.17 -7.45 -3.84
CA VAL A 192 9.62 -7.23 -3.83
C VAL A 192 10.13 -7.17 -2.40
N PHE A 193 9.44 -6.42 -1.54
CA PHE A 193 9.74 -6.31 -0.12
C PHE A 193 9.78 -7.69 0.58
N TYR A 194 8.83 -8.58 0.32
CA TYR A 194 8.85 -9.91 0.94
C TYR A 194 10.08 -10.73 0.55
N ARG A 195 10.54 -10.63 -0.71
CA ARG A 195 11.77 -11.30 -1.16
C ARG A 195 13.01 -10.71 -0.50
N GLU A 196 13.10 -9.38 -0.42
CA GLU A 196 14.23 -8.67 0.18
C GLU A 196 14.30 -8.88 1.70
N LYS A 197 13.14 -8.95 2.36
CA LYS A 197 13.02 -9.30 3.78
C LYS A 197 13.43 -10.76 4.03
N ALA A 198 13.02 -11.70 3.17
CA ALA A 198 13.42 -13.10 3.27
C ALA A 198 14.94 -13.29 3.08
N ALA A 199 15.56 -12.44 2.26
CA ALA A 199 17.02 -12.38 2.11
C ALA A 199 17.74 -11.65 3.27
N GLY A 200 17.00 -11.08 4.23
CA GLY A 200 17.58 -10.39 5.39
C GLY A 200 18.20 -9.02 5.06
N MET A 201 17.77 -8.34 3.99
CA MET A 201 18.40 -7.10 3.52
C MET A 201 18.13 -5.89 4.44
N TYR A 202 16.91 -5.73 4.94
CA TYR A 202 16.51 -4.61 5.80
C TYR A 202 15.22 -4.92 6.59
N SER A 203 14.96 -4.12 7.63
CA SER A 203 13.78 -4.25 8.49
C SER A 203 12.52 -3.62 7.89
N ALA A 204 11.35 -4.07 8.33
CA ALA A 204 10.05 -3.58 7.85
C ALA A 204 9.77 -2.10 8.19
N LEU A 205 10.25 -1.63 9.34
CA LEU A 205 9.96 -0.30 9.85
C LEU A 205 10.66 0.81 9.04
N PRO A 206 11.98 0.74 8.78
CA PRO A 206 12.66 1.67 7.86
C PRO A 206 12.00 1.75 6.48
N TYR A 207 11.54 0.62 5.94
CA TYR A 207 10.86 0.57 4.65
C TYR A 207 9.50 1.27 4.67
N ALA A 208 8.66 0.98 5.67
CA ALA A 208 7.34 1.59 5.79
C ALA A 208 7.43 3.11 5.96
N MET A 209 8.37 3.59 6.79
CA MET A 209 8.62 5.04 6.96
C MET A 209 9.11 5.69 5.66
N ALA A 210 9.99 5.02 4.92
CA ALA A 210 10.51 5.54 3.66
C ALA A 210 9.40 5.69 2.60
N GLN A 211 8.46 4.74 2.56
CA GLN A 211 7.27 4.88 1.70
C GLN A 211 6.38 6.05 2.14
N CYS A 212 6.07 6.20 3.43
CA CYS A 212 5.25 7.33 3.89
C CYS A 212 5.88 8.68 3.49
N ILE A 213 7.19 8.83 3.66
CA ILE A 213 7.91 10.07 3.34
C ILE A 213 7.96 10.32 1.82
N LEU A 214 8.12 9.27 1.00
CA LEU A 214 8.01 9.40 -0.46
C LEU A 214 6.66 10.01 -0.85
N TRP A 215 5.56 9.47 -0.32
CA TRP A 215 4.22 9.94 -0.67
C TRP A 215 3.94 11.34 -0.17
N TRP A 216 4.43 11.68 1.04
CA TRP A 216 4.41 13.04 1.57
C TRP A 216 5.12 14.04 0.66
N ALA A 217 6.34 13.71 0.23
CA ALA A 217 7.13 14.56 -0.67
C ALA A 217 6.54 14.64 -2.10
N SER A 218 5.97 13.54 -2.61
CA SER A 218 5.38 13.50 -3.96
C SER A 218 4.15 14.39 -4.12
N ASN A 219 3.39 14.59 -3.03
CA ASN A 219 2.18 15.39 -3.00
C ASN A 219 2.46 16.88 -2.70
N GLY A 220 3.60 17.20 -2.06
CA GLY A 220 3.84 18.45 -1.34
C GLY A 220 4.28 19.64 -2.17
N GLN A 221 4.16 19.54 -3.50
CA GLN A 221 4.61 20.59 -4.40
C GLN A 221 3.51 21.65 -4.48
N CYS A 222 3.75 22.83 -3.87
CA CYS A 222 2.91 24.05 -3.90
C CYS A 222 1.88 24.23 -2.76
N ILE A 223 2.33 24.18 -1.49
CA ILE A 223 1.54 24.70 -0.35
C ILE A 223 1.77 26.22 -0.23
N ASN A 224 0.99 27.01 -0.97
CA ASN A 224 1.12 28.47 -0.98
C ASN A 224 0.01 29.19 -0.18
N SER A 225 -1.06 28.47 0.19
CA SER A 225 -2.21 29.00 0.91
C SER A 225 -2.82 27.96 1.85
N PHE A 226 -3.65 28.39 2.80
CA PHE A 226 -4.37 27.47 3.69
C PHE A 226 -5.32 26.53 2.94
N GLY A 227 -5.98 27.00 1.87
CA GLY A 227 -6.77 26.14 0.99
C GLY A 227 -5.91 25.07 0.30
N SER A 228 -4.74 25.44 -0.22
CA SER A 228 -3.78 24.50 -0.81
C SER A 228 -3.27 23.47 0.21
N PHE A 229 -3.09 23.86 1.47
CA PHE A 229 -2.75 22.96 2.57
C PHE A 229 -3.86 21.93 2.84
N LEU A 230 -5.13 22.34 2.86
CA LEU A 230 -6.26 21.43 3.03
C LEU A 230 -6.38 20.42 1.89
N TYR A 231 -6.18 20.87 0.64
CA TYR A 231 -6.11 19.97 -0.51
C TYR A 231 -4.95 18.99 -0.37
N TYR A 232 -3.76 19.47 -0.02
CA TYR A 232 -2.57 18.63 0.18
C TYR A 232 -2.79 17.53 1.24
N ILE A 233 -3.31 17.88 2.42
CA ILE A 233 -3.58 16.90 3.47
C ILE A 233 -4.70 15.93 3.07
N SER A 234 -5.71 16.39 2.32
CA SER A 234 -6.73 15.50 1.74
C SER A 234 -6.11 14.47 0.81
N PHE A 235 -5.24 14.89 -0.11
CA PHE A 235 -4.51 13.98 -0.99
C PHE A 235 -3.69 12.96 -0.20
N LEU A 236 -2.90 13.43 0.77
CA LEU A 236 -2.06 12.59 1.61
C LEU A 236 -2.88 11.53 2.37
N TYR A 237 -4.03 11.94 2.92
CA TYR A 237 -4.98 11.06 3.58
C TYR A 237 -5.47 9.94 2.65
N PHE A 238 -5.97 10.29 1.45
CA PHE A 238 -6.45 9.28 0.50
C PHE A 238 -5.33 8.35 0.04
N THR A 239 -4.10 8.85 -0.09
CA THR A 239 -2.93 7.99 -0.40
C THR A 239 -2.67 7.00 0.75
N TYR A 240 -2.59 7.46 2.00
CA TYR A 240 -2.35 6.59 3.16
C TYR A 240 -3.48 5.60 3.42
N TYR A 241 -4.72 6.01 3.16
CA TYR A 241 -5.86 5.11 3.18
C TYR A 241 -5.72 3.97 2.15
N GLY A 242 -5.26 4.28 0.93
CA GLY A 242 -4.92 3.30 -0.10
C GLY A 242 -3.80 2.34 0.32
N MET A 243 -2.72 2.88 0.90
CA MET A 243 -1.63 2.07 1.44
C MET A 243 -2.10 1.12 2.56
N MET A 244 -2.91 1.62 3.49
CA MET A 244 -3.47 0.82 4.59
C MET A 244 -4.38 -0.30 4.07
N THR A 245 -5.25 -0.01 3.09
CA THR A 245 -6.14 -1.04 2.54
C THR A 245 -5.37 -2.16 1.85
N VAL A 246 -4.25 -1.86 1.18
CA VAL A 246 -3.35 -2.89 0.62
C VAL A 246 -2.63 -3.66 1.72
N SER A 247 -2.20 -3.05 2.81
CA SER A 247 -1.49 -3.77 3.87
C SER A 247 -2.37 -4.78 4.59
N ILE A 248 -3.67 -4.49 4.75
CA ILE A 248 -4.64 -5.37 5.41
C ILE A 248 -5.13 -6.51 4.51
N THR A 249 -5.03 -6.36 3.18
CA THR A 249 -5.65 -7.30 2.23
C THR A 249 -4.62 -8.11 1.42
N PRO A 250 -4.95 -9.35 1.01
CA PRO A 250 -4.01 -10.22 0.28
C PRO A 250 -3.75 -9.73 -1.15
N ASN A 251 -4.74 -9.10 -1.79
CA ASN A 251 -4.67 -8.69 -3.19
C ASN A 251 -5.25 -7.29 -3.38
N HIS A 252 -4.73 -6.53 -4.35
CA HIS A 252 -5.18 -5.18 -4.67
C HIS A 252 -6.68 -5.13 -5.02
N GLN A 253 -7.22 -6.15 -5.69
CA GLN A 253 -8.66 -6.22 -6.01
C GLN A 253 -9.53 -6.21 -4.74
N VAL A 254 -9.12 -6.96 -3.72
CA VAL A 254 -9.82 -6.97 -2.42
C VAL A 254 -9.63 -5.64 -1.69
N ALA A 255 -8.44 -5.03 -1.79
CA ALA A 255 -8.16 -3.69 -1.27
C ALA A 255 -9.11 -2.64 -1.88
N SER A 256 -9.33 -2.70 -3.19
CA SER A 256 -10.21 -1.77 -3.92
C SER A 256 -11.67 -1.93 -3.50
N ILE A 257 -12.16 -3.16 -3.34
CA ILE A 257 -13.53 -3.43 -2.87
C ILE A 257 -13.73 -2.93 -1.43
N LEU A 258 -12.77 -3.22 -0.55
CA LEU A 258 -12.80 -2.74 0.83
C LEU A 258 -12.81 -1.21 0.87
N ALA A 259 -11.93 -0.57 0.09
CA ALA A 259 -11.86 0.89 0.00
C ALA A 259 -13.18 1.49 -0.50
N ALA A 260 -13.78 0.92 -1.54
CA ALA A 260 -15.04 1.38 -2.14
C ALA A 260 -16.22 1.36 -1.17
N THR A 261 -16.28 0.34 -0.30
CA THR A 261 -17.34 0.22 0.72
C THR A 261 -17.31 1.42 1.69
N PHE A 262 -16.13 1.83 2.12
CA PHE A 262 -15.99 3.00 3.00
C PHE A 262 -16.16 4.33 2.26
N TYR A 263 -15.88 4.43 0.96
CA TYR A 263 -16.20 5.65 0.20
C TYR A 263 -17.69 5.96 0.22
N ALA A 264 -18.56 4.96 0.14
CA ALA A 264 -20.00 5.16 0.23
C ALA A 264 -20.41 5.73 1.60
N LEU A 265 -19.80 5.22 2.68
CA LEU A 265 -20.04 5.73 4.04
C LEU A 265 -19.50 7.16 4.22
N PHE A 266 -18.29 7.44 3.72
CA PHE A 266 -17.73 8.80 3.73
C PHE A 266 -18.63 9.77 2.97
N ASN A 267 -19.17 9.35 1.83
CA ASN A 267 -20.09 10.16 1.02
C ASN A 267 -21.34 10.56 1.82
N LEU A 268 -22.01 9.59 2.42
CA LEU A 268 -23.30 9.79 3.08
C LEU A 268 -23.21 10.73 4.29
N PHE A 269 -22.14 10.60 5.09
CA PHE A 269 -21.95 11.35 6.33
C PHE A 269 -20.92 12.49 6.22
N SER A 270 -20.59 12.91 5.00
CA SER A 270 -19.68 14.03 4.74
C SER A 270 -20.22 15.41 5.16
N GLY A 271 -21.49 15.51 5.56
CA GLY A 271 -22.12 16.79 5.89
C GLY A 271 -22.64 17.58 4.67
N PHE A 272 -22.39 17.10 3.43
CA PHE A 272 -22.91 17.74 2.21
C PHE A 272 -24.32 17.25 1.86
N PHE A 273 -24.52 15.94 1.67
CA PHE A 273 -25.84 15.36 1.36
C PHE A 273 -26.81 15.46 2.53
N ILE A 274 -26.32 15.19 3.74
CA ILE A 274 -27.08 15.35 4.99
C ILE A 274 -26.32 16.39 5.82
N PRO A 275 -26.84 17.62 5.93
CA PRO A 275 -26.20 18.65 6.75
C PRO A 275 -26.07 18.20 8.20
N ARG A 276 -24.95 18.55 8.85
CA ARG A 276 -24.63 18.16 10.23
C ARG A 276 -25.81 18.34 11.22
N PRO A 277 -26.58 19.46 11.20
CA PRO A 277 -27.69 19.65 12.14
C PRO A 277 -28.87 18.69 11.93
N LYS A 278 -29.02 18.12 10.73
CA LYS A 278 -30.10 17.20 10.35
C LYS A 278 -29.73 15.73 10.57
N ILE A 279 -28.48 15.43 10.94
CA ILE A 279 -28.04 14.06 11.24
C ILE A 279 -28.69 13.63 12.58
N PRO A 280 -29.32 12.45 12.66
CA PRO A 280 -29.87 11.93 13.90
C PRO A 280 -28.81 11.86 15.00
N LYS A 281 -29.17 12.22 16.24
CA LYS A 281 -28.22 12.27 17.38
C LYS A 281 -27.42 10.98 17.59
N TRP A 282 -28.01 9.82 17.27
CA TRP A 282 -27.34 8.52 17.39
C TRP A 282 -26.28 8.26 16.30
N TRP A 283 -26.34 8.93 15.13
CA TRP A 283 -25.38 8.77 14.03
C TRP A 283 -24.31 9.87 13.98
N ILE A 284 -24.41 10.89 14.82
CA ILE A 284 -23.52 12.06 14.78
C ILE A 284 -22.06 11.72 15.11
N TRP A 285 -21.79 10.63 15.83
CA TRP A 285 -20.43 10.19 16.12
C TRP A 285 -19.66 9.83 14.83
N TYR A 286 -20.34 9.27 13.83
CA TYR A 286 -19.71 8.89 12.58
C TYR A 286 -19.29 10.11 11.77
N TYR A 287 -20.08 11.21 11.82
CA TYR A 287 -19.70 12.49 11.21
C TYR A 287 -18.33 12.97 11.73
N TRP A 288 -18.05 12.83 13.03
CA TRP A 288 -16.78 13.23 13.62
C TRP A 288 -15.60 12.31 13.26
N ILE A 289 -15.86 11.04 12.97
CA ILE A 289 -14.86 10.07 12.50
C ILE A 289 -14.65 10.20 10.98
N CYS A 290 -15.63 10.73 10.26
CA CYS A 290 -15.60 10.90 8.81
C CYS A 290 -14.62 12.02 8.43
N GLN A 291 -13.46 11.63 7.89
CA GLN A 291 -12.46 12.58 7.42
C GLN A 291 -12.99 13.51 6.31
N LEU A 292 -13.85 13.00 5.42
CA LEU A 292 -14.41 13.80 4.34
C LEU A 292 -15.24 14.97 4.87
N ALA A 293 -15.92 14.80 6.00
CA ALA A 293 -16.66 15.87 6.65
C ALA A 293 -15.76 17.03 7.07
N TRP A 294 -14.58 16.74 7.60
CA TRP A 294 -13.60 17.73 8.00
C TRP A 294 -12.97 18.47 6.82
N ILE A 295 -12.71 17.76 5.71
CA ILE A 295 -12.17 18.38 4.49
C ILE A 295 -13.20 19.36 3.89
N VAL A 296 -14.45 18.92 3.79
CA VAL A 296 -15.56 19.74 3.26
C VAL A 296 -15.82 20.95 4.17
N TYR A 297 -15.85 20.74 5.48
CA TYR A 297 -15.92 21.81 6.47
C TYR A 297 -14.81 22.85 6.26
N GLY A 298 -13.55 22.39 6.20
CA GLY A 298 -12.38 23.27 6.06
C GLY A 298 -12.38 24.05 4.76
N LEU A 299 -12.76 23.43 3.64
CA LEU A 299 -12.80 24.09 2.34
C LEU A 299 -13.92 25.12 2.24
N ILE A 300 -15.12 24.81 2.74
CA ILE A 300 -16.24 25.75 2.73
C ILE A 300 -15.94 26.96 3.62
N VAL A 301 -15.42 26.73 4.83
CA VAL A 301 -15.05 27.80 5.75
C VAL A 301 -13.89 28.65 5.19
N SER A 302 -12.89 28.03 4.56
CA SER A 302 -11.77 28.77 3.97
C SER A 302 -12.17 29.68 2.80
N GLN A 303 -13.28 29.40 2.11
CA GLN A 303 -13.73 30.16 0.94
C GLN A 303 -14.86 31.14 1.27
N TYR A 304 -15.78 30.75 2.15
CA TYR A 304 -17.01 31.49 2.45
C TYR A 304 -17.13 31.95 3.90
N GLY A 305 -16.12 31.68 4.76
CA GLY A 305 -16.15 32.03 6.18
C GLY A 305 -16.23 33.53 6.47
N ASP A 306 -15.62 34.33 5.59
CA ASP A 306 -15.51 35.79 5.73
C ASP A 306 -16.42 36.57 4.75
N VAL A 307 -17.16 35.85 3.89
CA VAL A 307 -18.03 36.45 2.87
C VAL A 307 -19.34 36.91 3.52
N THR A 308 -19.55 38.23 3.54
CA THR A 308 -20.74 38.85 4.14
C THR A 308 -21.79 39.30 3.12
N ASP A 309 -21.69 38.81 1.88
CA ASP A 309 -22.61 39.18 0.82
C ASP A 309 -24.05 38.73 1.12
N PRO A 310 -25.07 39.56 0.79
CA PRO A 310 -26.47 39.25 1.02
C PRO A 310 -27.00 38.26 -0.03
N ILE A 311 -27.55 37.15 0.44
CA ILE A 311 -28.22 36.10 -0.34
C ILE A 311 -29.72 36.05 -0.05
N THR A 312 -30.51 35.72 -1.07
CA THR A 312 -31.94 35.45 -0.94
C THR A 312 -32.19 33.95 -0.83
N VAL A 313 -32.70 33.50 0.33
CA VAL A 313 -33.11 32.12 0.56
C VAL A 313 -34.59 31.98 0.18
N PRO A 314 -35.00 30.98 -0.64
CA PRO A 314 -36.39 30.81 -1.09
C PRO A 314 -37.42 30.73 0.04
N GLU A 315 -37.01 30.31 1.24
CA GLU A 315 -37.87 30.12 2.42
C GLU A 315 -37.91 31.34 3.37
N MET A 316 -37.07 32.37 3.17
CA MET A 316 -37.02 33.57 4.02
C MET A 316 -37.23 34.86 3.22
N LYS A 317 -38.16 35.72 3.67
CA LYS A 317 -38.46 37.01 3.02
C LYS A 317 -37.35 38.06 3.16
N ASN A 318 -36.40 37.89 4.09
CA ASN A 318 -35.29 38.83 4.30
C ASN A 318 -34.00 38.28 3.68
N SER A 319 -33.24 39.15 3.02
CA SER A 319 -31.88 38.82 2.55
C SER A 319 -30.98 38.53 3.75
N THR A 320 -30.46 37.31 3.82
CA THR A 320 -29.52 36.86 4.87
C THR A 320 -28.10 36.87 4.34
N THR A 321 -27.10 36.82 5.19
CA THR A 321 -25.69 36.78 4.80
C THR A 321 -25.23 35.36 4.42
N VAL A 322 -24.27 35.21 3.50
CA VAL A 322 -23.63 33.90 3.16
C VAL A 322 -23.11 33.19 4.42
N GLN A 323 -22.42 33.93 5.30
CA GLN A 323 -21.95 33.43 6.59
C GLN A 323 -23.06 32.86 7.48
N TRP A 324 -24.25 33.48 7.48
CA TRP A 324 -25.41 33.00 8.24
C TRP A 324 -25.94 31.68 7.67
N TYR A 325 -25.99 31.53 6.34
CA TYR A 325 -26.44 30.30 5.69
C TYR A 325 -25.49 29.13 5.89
N VAL A 326 -24.18 29.38 5.79
CA VAL A 326 -23.14 28.36 6.08
C VAL A 326 -23.22 27.90 7.55
N LYS A 327 -23.43 28.83 8.48
CA LYS A 327 -23.56 28.51 9.91
C LYS A 327 -24.87 27.79 10.26
N ASN A 328 -26.00 28.26 9.74
CA ASN A 328 -27.31 27.75 10.15
C ASN A 328 -27.75 26.49 9.38
N ASN A 329 -27.42 26.40 8.08
CA ASN A 329 -27.82 25.25 7.26
C ASN A 329 -26.82 24.09 7.41
N PHE A 330 -25.51 24.37 7.41
CA PHE A 330 -24.47 23.34 7.49
C PHE A 330 -23.84 23.19 8.88
N GLY A 331 -24.00 24.14 9.80
CA GLY A 331 -23.43 24.06 11.15
C GLY A 331 -21.93 24.33 11.20
N TYR A 332 -21.40 25.11 10.24
CA TYR A 332 -19.97 25.40 10.12
C TYR A 332 -19.63 26.76 10.73
N GLU A 333 -18.70 26.75 11.68
CA GLU A 333 -18.18 27.92 12.38
C GLU A 333 -16.82 28.35 11.82
N PRO A 334 -16.67 29.64 11.44
CA PRO A 334 -15.41 30.17 10.89
C PRO A 334 -14.20 30.03 11.83
N ASN A 335 -14.42 30.19 13.12
CA ASN A 335 -13.37 30.14 14.15
C ASN A 335 -12.77 28.74 14.37
N PHE A 336 -13.34 27.70 13.77
CA PHE A 336 -12.95 26.31 14.00
C PHE A 336 -11.93 25.78 12.99
N ILE A 337 -11.33 26.63 12.17
CA ILE A 337 -10.45 26.23 11.06
C ILE A 337 -9.14 25.57 11.53
N GLY A 338 -8.58 26.03 12.66
CA GLY A 338 -7.36 25.47 13.26
C GLY A 338 -7.54 24.04 13.78
N PRO A 339 -8.58 23.76 14.58
CA PRO A 339 -8.94 22.40 14.98
C PRO A 339 -9.18 21.46 13.79
N VAL A 340 -9.83 21.94 12.72
CA VAL A 340 -10.04 21.15 11.50
C VAL A 340 -8.70 20.72 10.90
N ALA A 341 -7.75 21.64 10.73
CA ALA A 341 -6.41 21.31 10.25
C ALA A 341 -5.70 20.28 11.14
N GLY A 342 -5.77 20.43 12.46
CA GLY A 342 -5.18 19.48 13.41
C GLY A 342 -5.78 18.08 13.32
N VAL A 343 -7.11 17.97 13.22
CA VAL A 343 -7.82 16.70 13.06
C VAL A 343 -7.42 16.02 11.75
N LEU A 344 -7.37 16.77 10.65
CA LEU A 344 -7.00 16.23 9.34
C LEU A 344 -5.57 15.65 9.34
N VAL A 345 -4.62 16.33 9.98
CA VAL A 345 -3.24 15.83 10.17
C VAL A 345 -3.23 14.58 11.06
N GLY A 346 -4.01 14.59 12.14
CA GLY A 346 -4.16 13.43 13.02
C GLY A 346 -4.63 12.18 12.28
N PHE A 347 -5.61 12.31 11.39
CA PHE A 347 -6.04 11.19 10.54
C PHE A 347 -4.93 10.73 9.58
N ALA A 348 -4.22 11.63 8.91
CA ALA A 348 -3.12 11.24 8.02
C ALA A 348 -2.03 10.46 8.77
N VAL A 349 -1.65 10.91 9.97
CA VAL A 349 -0.69 10.21 10.84
C VAL A 349 -1.25 8.86 11.29
N PHE A 350 -2.53 8.78 11.65
CA PHE A 350 -3.19 7.53 12.03
C PHE A 350 -3.13 6.49 10.90
N PHE A 351 -3.46 6.85 9.66
CA PHE A 351 -3.37 5.91 8.53
C PHE A 351 -1.94 5.49 8.21
N ALA A 352 -0.98 6.42 8.33
CA ALA A 352 0.44 6.10 8.17
C ALA A 352 0.94 5.12 9.26
N PHE A 353 0.53 5.34 10.52
CA PHE A 353 0.84 4.44 11.61
C PHE A 353 0.20 3.06 11.43
N MET A 354 -1.08 3.01 11.05
CA MET A 354 -1.77 1.76 10.76
C MET A 354 -1.09 1.01 9.61
N TYR A 355 -0.71 1.72 8.55
CA TYR A 355 0.06 1.14 7.46
C TYR A 355 1.36 0.49 7.97
N ALA A 356 2.21 1.24 8.69
CA ALA A 356 3.47 0.73 9.23
C ALA A 356 3.26 -0.44 10.21
N TYR A 357 2.26 -0.35 11.09
CA TYR A 357 1.93 -1.38 12.06
C TYR A 357 1.53 -2.70 11.40
N TYR A 358 0.62 -2.67 10.42
CA TYR A 358 0.22 -3.88 9.69
C TYR A 358 1.39 -4.46 8.90
N TYR A 359 2.23 -3.61 8.29
CA TYR A 359 3.44 -4.05 7.59
C TYR A 359 4.42 -4.82 8.48
N ILE A 360 4.45 -4.49 9.79
CA ILE A 360 5.30 -5.13 10.79
C ILE A 360 4.66 -6.41 11.35
N LYS A 361 3.37 -6.38 11.71
CA LYS A 361 2.74 -7.46 12.51
C LYS A 361 1.97 -8.52 11.71
N THR A 362 1.44 -8.21 10.53
CA THR A 362 0.34 -9.01 9.93
C THR A 362 0.17 -8.58 8.48
N LEU A 363 0.61 -9.31 7.45
CA LEU A 363 0.23 -10.68 7.14
C LEU A 363 1.28 -11.26 6.19
N ASN A 364 1.82 -12.43 6.54
CA ASN A 364 2.64 -13.20 5.61
C ASN A 364 1.68 -13.90 4.63
N PHE A 365 1.13 -13.16 3.67
CA PHE A 365 0.22 -13.71 2.64
C PHE A 365 0.90 -14.70 1.68
N GLN A 366 2.17 -15.07 1.94
CA GLN A 366 2.96 -16.02 1.17
C GLN A 366 2.89 -17.47 1.69
N MET A 367 1.84 -17.87 2.43
CA MET A 367 1.59 -19.30 2.62
C MET A 367 1.25 -19.90 1.24
N ARG A 368 2.26 -20.46 0.58
CA ARG A 368 2.15 -21.22 -0.66
C ARG A 368 2.69 -22.62 -0.45
#